data_AF-A0A922YYL4-F1
#
_entry.id   AF-A0A922YYL4-F1
#
_cell.length_a   1.000
_cell.length_b   1.000
_cell.length_c   1.000
_cell.angle_alpha   90.00
_cell.angle_beta   90.00
_cell.angle_gamma   90.00
#
_symmetry.space_group_name_H-M   'P 1'
#
loop_
_entity.id
_entity.type
_entity.pdbx_description
1 polymer ?
#
loop_
_entity_poly.entity_id
_entity_poly.type
_entity_poly.pdbx_seq_one_letter_code
_entity_poly.pdbx_strand_id
1 'polypeptide(L)'
;MLMPAVKPLDELENPSEFIARHIGVSEADETHMLSVIGEASRRTLIDSIVPRSIARSAAMDLPAAVTEAAALAELRTIAGKNQLLKSFIGQGYHGTYTPGVILRNVLENPAWYTAYTPYQAEISQGRMEALVNFQTMVTDLTGMAIANASMLDEATAAAEAMTLARRSVKSKGSVIVVAGDCHPQTIEVVQTRAEPLGLTVKLANSAQAWTDALAAEDYFAVLAQYPSTSGRIDDLRADVALVHAKQAAFIVAADLLALALLVPPGEFDADIVVGTTQRFGMPMGAGGPHAAFMACRDEYKRSLPGRLVGVSVDKHGNPAYRLALQTREQHIRREKATSNICTAQVLPA
;
A
#
# COMPACT_ATOMS: atom_id res chain seq x y z
N MET A 1 -58.72 11.20 19.65
CA MET A 1 -57.50 11.59 18.93
C MET A 1 -57.66 11.16 17.48
N LEU A 2 -57.77 12.12 16.58
CA LEU A 2 -57.83 11.85 15.13
C LEU A 2 -56.44 11.38 14.71
N MET A 3 -56.31 10.12 14.28
CA MET A 3 -55.09 9.67 13.60
C MET A 3 -54.99 10.43 12.27
N PRO A 4 -53.81 10.94 11.89
CA PRO A 4 -53.66 11.60 10.60
C PRO A 4 -53.99 10.60 9.49
N ALA A 5 -54.88 10.95 8.58
CA ALA A 5 -55.28 10.09 7.45
C ALA A 5 -54.16 9.92 6.39
N VAL A 6 -53.02 10.59 6.57
CA VAL A 6 -51.91 10.65 5.63
C VAL A 6 -50.72 9.92 6.24
N LYS A 7 -50.20 8.93 5.53
CA LYS A 7 -48.98 8.23 5.91
C LYS A 7 -47.80 9.22 5.91
N PRO A 8 -46.90 9.15 6.91
CA PRO A 8 -45.69 9.95 6.89
C PRO A 8 -44.77 9.53 5.71
N LEU A 9 -43.90 10.45 5.28
CA LEU A 9 -43.13 10.32 4.04
C LEU A 9 -42.22 9.09 4.03
N ASP A 10 -41.64 8.74 5.18
CA ASP A 10 -40.80 7.57 5.40
C ASP A 10 -41.53 6.24 5.13
N GLU A 11 -42.84 6.16 5.39
CA GLU A 11 -43.67 4.99 5.03
C GLU A 11 -43.96 4.88 3.52
N LEU A 12 -43.66 5.92 2.73
CA LEU A 12 -43.85 5.97 1.29
C LEU A 12 -42.53 5.81 0.50
N GLU A 13 -41.38 5.84 1.17
CA GLU A 13 -40.07 5.66 0.54
C GLU A 13 -39.77 4.19 0.23
N ASN A 14 -38.86 3.95 -0.73
CA ASN A 14 -38.31 2.62 -0.99
C ASN A 14 -36.94 2.48 -0.30
N PRO A 15 -36.87 1.99 0.96
CA PRO A 15 -35.61 1.84 1.69
C PRO A 15 -34.64 0.84 1.04
N SER A 16 -35.10 0.03 0.10
CA SER A 16 -34.30 -0.97 -0.60
C SER A 16 -33.85 -0.55 -2.01
N GLU A 17 -34.07 0.71 -2.40
CA GLU A 17 -33.83 1.20 -3.77
C GLU A 17 -32.41 0.94 -4.30
N PHE A 18 -31.41 0.92 -3.41
CA PHE A 18 -30.01 0.72 -3.80
C PHE A 18 -29.75 -0.69 -4.34
N ILE A 19 -30.53 -1.70 -3.93
CA ILE A 19 -30.37 -3.09 -4.37
C ILE A 19 -30.47 -3.18 -5.90
N ALA A 20 -31.45 -2.51 -6.50
CA ALA A 20 -31.67 -2.52 -7.95
C ALA A 20 -30.66 -1.66 -8.74
N ARG A 21 -29.90 -0.78 -8.06
CA ARG A 21 -28.77 -0.05 -8.66
C ARG A 21 -27.48 -0.85 -8.61
N HIS A 22 -27.30 -1.63 -7.54
CA HIS A 22 -26.12 -2.46 -7.32
C HIS A 22 -26.16 -3.77 -8.11
N ILE A 23 -27.32 -4.46 -8.13
CA ILE A 23 -27.51 -5.72 -8.85
C ILE A 23 -28.00 -5.38 -10.26
N GLY A 24 -27.18 -5.67 -11.26
CA GLY A 24 -27.53 -5.42 -12.67
C GLY A 24 -28.53 -6.40 -13.28
N VAL A 25 -28.79 -7.54 -12.63
CA VAL A 25 -29.70 -8.59 -13.10
C VAL A 25 -31.13 -8.23 -12.73
N SER A 26 -31.98 -8.03 -13.73
CA SER A 26 -33.43 -7.81 -13.52
C SER A 26 -34.18 -9.11 -13.23
N GLU A 27 -35.45 -9.04 -12.83
CA GLU A 27 -36.30 -10.22 -12.65
C GLU A 27 -36.48 -11.04 -13.94
N ALA A 28 -36.58 -10.36 -15.09
CA ALA A 28 -36.65 -11.00 -16.40
C ALA A 28 -35.33 -11.72 -16.75
N ASP A 29 -34.19 -11.09 -16.44
CA ASP A 29 -32.88 -11.72 -16.62
C ASP A 29 -32.73 -12.92 -15.69
N GLU A 30 -33.10 -12.81 -14.41
CA GLU A 30 -33.06 -13.91 -13.44
C GLU A 30 -33.91 -15.09 -13.94
N THR A 31 -35.14 -14.83 -14.40
CA THR A 31 -36.03 -15.87 -14.95
C THR A 31 -35.40 -16.55 -16.17
N HIS A 32 -34.85 -15.76 -17.11
CA HIS A 32 -34.20 -16.30 -18.30
C HIS A 32 -32.98 -17.14 -17.93
N MET A 33 -32.10 -16.63 -17.09
CA MET A 33 -30.88 -17.31 -16.63
C MET A 33 -31.20 -18.61 -15.90
N LEU A 34 -32.19 -18.61 -15.00
CA LEU A 34 -32.64 -19.81 -14.29
C LEU A 34 -33.17 -20.87 -15.25
N SER A 35 -33.91 -20.48 -16.29
CA SER A 35 -34.39 -21.41 -17.32
C SER A 35 -33.26 -22.09 -18.09
N VAL A 36 -32.17 -21.37 -18.37
CA VAL A 36 -30.97 -21.90 -19.04
C VAL A 36 -30.20 -22.84 -18.12
N ILE A 37 -30.09 -22.49 -16.83
CA ILE A 37 -29.43 -23.32 -15.81
C ILE A 37 -30.26 -24.59 -15.51
N GLY A 38 -31.59 -24.53 -15.67
CA GLY A 38 -32.51 -25.62 -15.35
C GLY A 38 -32.99 -25.62 -13.90
N GLU A 39 -32.92 -24.47 -13.22
CA GLU A 39 -33.32 -24.32 -11.82
C GLU A 39 -34.65 -23.57 -11.70
N ALA A 40 -35.51 -24.00 -10.79
CA ALA A 40 -36.87 -23.43 -10.66
C ALA A 40 -36.90 -22.05 -9.97
N SER A 41 -35.87 -21.74 -9.17
CA SER A 41 -35.75 -20.47 -8.46
C SER A 41 -34.30 -20.21 -8.06
N ARG A 42 -33.96 -18.95 -7.77
CA ARG A 42 -32.68 -18.60 -7.15
C ARG A 42 -32.46 -19.34 -5.83
N ARG A 43 -33.52 -19.59 -5.06
CA ARG A 43 -33.39 -20.34 -3.80
C ARG A 43 -32.99 -21.79 -4.05
N THR A 44 -33.63 -22.45 -5.01
CA THR A 44 -33.31 -23.84 -5.39
C THR A 44 -31.86 -23.95 -5.89
N LEU A 45 -31.43 -23.00 -6.74
CA LEU A 45 -30.04 -22.90 -7.20
C LEU A 45 -29.04 -22.78 -6.03
N ILE A 46 -29.33 -21.95 -5.03
CA ILE A 46 -28.44 -21.82 -3.87
C ILE A 46 -28.43 -23.11 -3.04
N ASP A 47 -29.58 -23.78 -2.88
CA ASP A 47 -29.67 -25.03 -2.12
C ASP A 47 -29.01 -26.22 -2.83
N SER A 48 -28.91 -26.21 -4.16
CA SER A 48 -28.19 -27.22 -4.93
C SER A 48 -26.66 -27.01 -4.92
N ILE A 49 -26.19 -25.77 -4.70
CA ILE A 49 -24.76 -25.41 -4.67
C ILE A 49 -24.18 -25.43 -3.25
N VAL A 50 -24.86 -24.83 -2.27
CA VAL A 50 -24.29 -24.58 -0.94
C VAL A 50 -24.65 -25.72 0.02
N PRO A 51 -23.66 -26.47 0.55
CA PRO A 51 -23.95 -27.57 1.48
C PRO A 51 -24.69 -27.08 2.73
N ARG A 52 -25.79 -27.76 3.09
CA ARG A 52 -26.62 -27.38 4.26
C ARG A 52 -25.87 -27.42 5.59
N SER A 53 -24.78 -28.20 5.70
CA SER A 53 -23.95 -28.25 6.91
C SER A 53 -23.20 -26.95 7.21
N ILE A 54 -22.98 -26.09 6.19
CA ILE A 54 -22.31 -24.79 6.33
C ILE A 54 -23.23 -23.61 6.03
N ALA A 55 -24.41 -23.87 5.47
CA ALA A 55 -25.39 -22.83 5.18
C ALA A 55 -25.97 -22.25 6.47
N ARG A 56 -26.15 -20.93 6.49
CA ARG A 56 -26.85 -20.26 7.60
C ARG A 56 -28.32 -20.65 7.63
N SER A 57 -28.83 -20.95 8.82
CA SER A 57 -30.24 -21.27 9.06
C SER A 57 -31.10 -20.04 9.40
N ALA A 58 -30.47 -18.95 9.83
CA ALA A 58 -31.14 -17.70 10.19
C ALA A 58 -30.60 -16.52 9.38
N ALA A 59 -31.45 -15.51 9.18
CA ALA A 59 -31.11 -14.25 8.53
C ALA A 59 -29.98 -13.52 9.29
N MET A 60 -29.38 -12.53 8.63
CA MET A 60 -28.45 -11.62 9.29
C MET A 60 -29.21 -10.67 10.21
N ASP A 61 -28.72 -10.54 11.43
CA ASP A 61 -29.16 -9.48 12.35
C ASP A 61 -28.44 -8.18 11.92
N LEU A 62 -29.11 -7.42 11.05
CA LEU A 62 -28.63 -6.16 10.50
C LEU A 62 -29.69 -5.08 10.71
N PRO A 63 -29.29 -3.80 10.79
CA PRO A 63 -30.24 -2.70 10.69
C PRO A 63 -31.09 -2.82 9.43
N ALA A 64 -32.30 -2.27 9.48
CA ALA A 64 -33.14 -2.16 8.30
C ALA A 64 -32.39 -1.40 7.19
N ALA A 65 -32.64 -1.77 5.93
CA ALA A 65 -32.11 -1.03 4.80
C ALA A 65 -32.58 0.42 4.85
N VAL A 66 -31.75 1.32 4.33
CA VAL A 66 -32.04 2.74 4.19
C VAL A 66 -31.77 3.17 2.75
N THR A 67 -32.39 4.26 2.32
CA THR A 67 -32.13 4.85 1.01
C THR A 67 -30.68 5.33 0.89
N GLU A 68 -30.19 5.52 -0.34
CA GLU A 68 -28.83 6.02 -0.57
C GLU A 68 -28.64 7.42 0.06
N ALA A 69 -29.65 8.27 -0.05
CA ALA A 69 -29.66 9.60 0.55
C ALA A 69 -29.61 9.55 2.09
N ALA A 70 -30.38 8.65 2.71
CA ALA A 70 -30.38 8.48 4.16
C ALA A 70 -29.03 7.97 4.67
N ALA A 71 -28.42 6.99 3.99
CA ALA A 71 -27.08 6.49 4.33
C ALA A 71 -26.02 7.61 4.29
N LEU A 72 -26.05 8.46 3.26
CA LEU A 72 -25.14 9.62 3.16
C LEU A 72 -25.38 10.64 4.29
N ALA A 73 -26.63 10.90 4.66
CA ALA A 73 -26.97 11.81 5.75
C ALA A 73 -26.51 11.28 7.12
N GLU A 74 -26.69 9.98 7.36
CA GLU A 74 -26.18 9.30 8.55
C GLU A 74 -24.65 9.36 8.63
N LEU A 75 -23.96 9.00 7.54
CA LEU A 75 -22.50 9.06 7.48
C LEU A 75 -21.97 10.49 7.69
N ARG A 76 -22.64 11.51 7.17
CA ARG A 76 -22.30 12.92 7.46
C ARG A 76 -22.45 13.27 8.93
N THR A 77 -23.48 12.76 9.60
CA THR A 77 -23.69 12.96 11.04
C THR A 77 -22.57 12.31 11.85
N ILE A 78 -22.14 11.11 11.47
CA ILE A 78 -21.01 10.43 12.11
C ILE A 78 -19.71 11.20 11.85
N ALA A 79 -19.44 11.58 10.60
CA ALA A 79 -18.24 12.33 10.21
C ALA A 79 -18.17 13.71 10.91
N GLY A 80 -19.31 14.35 11.16
CA GLY A 80 -19.39 15.62 11.89
C GLY A 80 -18.96 15.55 13.36
N LYS A 81 -18.78 14.35 13.93
CA LYS A 81 -18.20 14.16 15.27
C LYS A 81 -16.68 14.30 15.28
N ASN A 82 -16.01 14.22 14.12
CA ASN A 82 -14.57 14.37 14.01
C ASN A 82 -14.16 15.83 14.24
N GLN A 83 -13.04 16.04 14.94
CA GLN A 83 -12.44 17.35 15.11
C GLN A 83 -11.26 17.52 14.15
N LEU A 84 -11.40 18.45 13.20
CA LEU A 84 -10.34 18.76 12.24
C LEU A 84 -9.36 19.76 12.85
N LEU A 85 -8.20 19.26 13.30
CA LEU A 85 -7.13 20.07 13.88
C LEU A 85 -5.99 20.28 12.88
N LYS A 86 -5.19 21.33 13.10
CA LYS A 86 -3.88 21.47 12.44
C LYS A 86 -2.88 20.57 13.18
N SER A 87 -2.64 19.39 12.62
CA SER A 87 -1.74 18.41 13.23
C SER A 87 -0.29 18.63 12.79
N PHE A 88 0.57 18.97 13.76
CA PHE A 88 2.03 19.01 13.59
C PHE A 88 2.72 17.84 14.30
N ILE A 89 2.01 16.71 14.41
CA ILE A 89 2.52 15.49 15.05
C ILE A 89 3.71 14.90 14.27
N GLY A 90 3.70 15.02 12.94
CA GLY A 90 4.72 14.45 12.06
C GLY A 90 4.62 12.92 12.04
N GLN A 91 5.74 12.25 12.33
CA GLN A 91 5.83 10.79 12.40
C GLN A 91 5.35 10.08 11.10
N GLY A 92 5.74 10.62 9.95
CA GLY A 92 5.43 10.06 8.63
C GLY A 92 4.12 10.59 8.01
N TYR A 93 3.35 11.39 8.74
CA TYR A 93 2.11 12.01 8.23
C TYR A 93 2.19 13.52 8.33
N HIS A 94 2.01 14.18 7.19
CA HIS A 94 2.14 15.62 7.07
C HIS A 94 0.94 16.21 6.32
N GLY A 95 0.43 17.32 6.84
CA GLY A 95 -0.58 18.10 6.12
C GLY A 95 -0.06 18.48 4.73
N THR A 96 -0.88 18.25 3.71
CA THR A 96 -0.56 18.56 2.31
C THR A 96 -1.81 19.10 1.60
N TYR A 97 -1.59 19.74 0.46
CA TYR A 97 -2.66 20.20 -0.41
C TYR A 97 -2.81 19.23 -1.57
N THR A 98 -3.94 18.52 -1.65
CA THR A 98 -4.30 17.75 -2.84
C THR A 98 -4.73 18.71 -3.94
N PRO A 99 -4.01 18.78 -5.08
CA PRO A 99 -4.42 19.65 -6.17
C PRO A 99 -5.84 19.32 -6.64
N GLY A 100 -6.72 20.31 -6.69
CA GLY A 100 -8.15 20.09 -7.01
C GLY A 100 -8.37 19.41 -8.36
N VAL A 101 -7.45 19.62 -9.32
CA VAL A 101 -7.48 18.93 -10.63
C VAL A 101 -7.20 17.43 -10.50
N ILE A 102 -6.33 16.99 -9.58
CA ILE A 102 -6.04 15.58 -9.32
C ILE A 102 -7.18 14.96 -8.52
N LEU A 103 -7.65 15.64 -7.47
CA LEU A 103 -8.80 15.18 -6.68
C LEU A 103 -10.00 14.87 -7.58
N ARG A 104 -10.40 15.83 -8.41
CA ARG A 104 -11.59 15.71 -9.25
C ARG A 104 -11.42 14.72 -10.41
N ASN A 105 -10.28 14.74 -11.11
CA ASN A 105 -10.14 14.02 -12.38
C ASN A 105 -9.47 12.65 -12.24
N VAL A 106 -8.92 12.32 -11.07
CA VAL A 106 -8.31 11.02 -10.75
C VAL A 106 -9.03 10.35 -9.59
N LEU A 107 -8.98 10.92 -8.37
CA LEU A 107 -9.52 10.26 -7.18
C LEU A 107 -11.05 10.14 -7.19
N GLU A 108 -11.76 11.14 -7.70
CA GLU A 108 -13.22 11.15 -7.84
C GLU A 108 -13.69 10.68 -9.22
N ASN A 109 -12.81 10.08 -10.03
CA ASN A 109 -13.11 9.63 -11.38
C ASN A 109 -13.13 8.09 -11.49
N PRO A 110 -14.30 7.46 -11.72
CA PRO A 110 -14.40 6.01 -11.82
C PRO A 110 -13.55 5.39 -12.93
N ALA A 111 -13.20 6.14 -13.98
CA ALA A 111 -12.30 5.66 -15.02
C ALA A 111 -10.89 5.30 -14.49
N TRP A 112 -10.49 5.87 -13.35
CA TRP A 112 -9.21 5.61 -12.70
C TRP A 112 -9.31 4.57 -11.58
N TYR A 113 -10.38 4.58 -10.77
CA TYR A 113 -10.46 3.74 -9.57
C TYR A 113 -11.24 2.43 -9.73
N THR A 114 -11.93 2.20 -10.85
CA THR A 114 -12.72 0.95 -11.04
C THR A 114 -11.92 -0.19 -11.66
N ALA A 115 -10.88 0.12 -12.43
CA ALA A 115 -10.00 -0.90 -13.00
C ALA A 115 -9.13 -1.55 -11.91
N TYR A 116 -8.74 -2.80 -12.13
CA TYR A 116 -7.84 -3.52 -11.24
C TYR A 116 -6.41 -3.59 -11.80
N THR A 117 -5.61 -4.50 -11.24
CA THR A 117 -4.23 -4.77 -11.66
C THR A 117 -4.12 -4.83 -13.19
N PRO A 118 -3.13 -4.13 -13.80
CA PRO A 118 -2.96 -4.09 -15.26
C PRO A 118 -2.36 -5.39 -15.83
N TYR A 119 -3.04 -6.51 -15.64
CA TYR A 119 -2.63 -7.81 -16.20
C TYR A 119 -2.69 -7.81 -17.73
N GLN A 120 -3.71 -7.18 -18.32
CA GLN A 120 -3.86 -6.99 -19.76
C GLN A 120 -3.21 -5.65 -20.14
N ALA A 121 -1.92 -5.68 -20.47
CA ALA A 121 -1.09 -4.48 -20.61
C ALA A 121 -1.58 -3.56 -21.74
N GLU A 122 -2.04 -4.12 -22.85
CA GLU A 122 -2.46 -3.43 -24.07
C GLU A 122 -3.62 -2.45 -23.82
N ILE A 123 -4.52 -2.79 -22.90
CA ILE A 123 -5.67 -1.95 -22.51
C ILE A 123 -5.43 -1.23 -21.17
N SER A 124 -4.17 -1.13 -20.76
CA SER A 124 -3.77 -0.60 -19.45
C SER A 124 -2.62 0.41 -19.49
N GLN A 125 -2.23 0.86 -20.70
CA GLN A 125 -1.06 1.71 -20.88
C GLN A 125 -1.10 3.01 -20.07
N GLY A 126 -2.25 3.68 -19.97
CA GLY A 126 -2.34 4.98 -19.26
C GLY A 126 -1.92 4.91 -17.78
N ARG A 127 -2.45 3.93 -17.02
CA ARG A 127 -2.03 3.75 -15.61
C ARG A 127 -0.64 3.14 -15.48
N MET A 128 -0.20 2.35 -16.45
CA MET A 128 1.17 1.84 -16.47
C MET A 128 2.20 2.96 -16.66
N GLU A 129 1.90 3.92 -17.52
CA GLU A 129 2.72 5.12 -17.71
C GLU A 129 2.76 5.97 -16.44
N ALA A 130 1.61 6.18 -15.78
CA ALA A 130 1.56 6.87 -14.48
C ALA A 130 2.44 6.17 -13.43
N LEU A 131 2.42 4.84 -13.38
CA LEU A 131 3.29 4.06 -12.49
C LEU A 131 4.78 4.13 -12.88
N VAL A 132 5.12 4.25 -14.17
CA VAL A 132 6.49 4.53 -14.59
C VAL A 132 6.91 5.92 -14.10
N ASN A 133 6.03 6.93 -14.20
CA ASN A 133 6.30 8.27 -13.67
C ASN A 133 6.52 8.26 -12.15
N PHE A 134 5.71 7.48 -11.40
CA PHE A 134 5.93 7.23 -9.98
C PHE A 134 7.30 6.62 -9.71
N GLN A 135 7.65 5.54 -10.42
CA GLN A 135 8.95 4.88 -10.26
C GLN A 135 10.11 5.84 -10.56
N THR A 136 10.01 6.62 -11.64
CA THR A 136 11.03 7.61 -12.03
C THR A 136 11.16 8.72 -10.99
N MET A 137 10.04 9.28 -10.51
CA MET A 137 10.06 10.28 -9.44
C MET A 137 10.75 9.74 -8.18
N VAL A 138 10.47 8.49 -7.79
CA VAL A 138 11.12 7.86 -6.65
C VAL A 138 12.62 7.66 -6.92
N THR A 139 13.02 7.13 -8.08
CA THR A 139 14.45 6.93 -8.38
C THR A 139 15.22 8.25 -8.42
N ASP A 140 14.65 9.29 -9.00
CA ASP A 140 15.30 10.61 -9.12
C ASP A 140 15.49 11.26 -7.75
N LEU A 141 14.45 11.25 -6.89
CA LEU A 141 14.52 11.86 -5.56
C LEU A 141 15.33 11.03 -4.58
N THR A 142 15.45 9.72 -4.76
CA THR A 142 16.23 8.86 -3.86
C THR A 142 17.66 8.61 -4.33
N GLY A 143 17.99 8.95 -5.58
CA GLY A 143 19.27 8.63 -6.22
C GLY A 143 19.46 7.13 -6.48
N MET A 144 18.39 6.33 -6.43
CA MET A 144 18.45 4.87 -6.55
C MET A 144 18.23 4.40 -7.98
N ALA A 145 18.73 3.21 -8.32
CA ALA A 145 18.68 2.69 -9.68
C ALA A 145 17.29 2.20 -10.12
N ILE A 146 16.49 1.67 -9.18
CA ILE A 146 15.18 1.09 -9.49
C ILE A 146 14.22 1.28 -8.32
N ALA A 147 12.94 1.53 -8.63
CA ALA A 147 11.84 1.59 -7.67
C ALA A 147 10.68 0.68 -8.10
N ASN A 148 9.94 0.15 -7.14
CA ASN A 148 8.73 -0.62 -7.41
C ASN A 148 7.50 0.29 -7.64
N ALA A 149 6.39 -0.32 -8.08
CA ALA A 149 5.11 0.36 -8.33
C ALA A 149 4.23 0.41 -7.06
N SER A 150 4.82 0.90 -5.96
CA SER A 150 4.27 1.06 -4.61
C SER A 150 4.37 -0.14 -3.64
N MET A 151 4.27 0.20 -2.36
CA MET A 151 4.10 -0.64 -1.17
C MET A 151 2.86 -0.18 -0.36
N LEU A 152 2.50 -0.89 0.71
CA LEU A 152 1.28 -0.63 1.46
C LEU A 152 1.34 0.63 2.34
N ASP A 153 2.42 0.78 3.09
CA ASP A 153 2.75 1.92 3.95
C ASP A 153 4.27 1.90 4.26
N GLU A 154 4.80 2.95 4.88
CA GLU A 154 6.23 3.06 5.17
C GLU A 154 6.74 1.95 6.08
N ALA A 155 5.97 1.59 7.11
CA ALA A 155 6.37 0.61 8.13
C ALA A 155 6.50 -0.80 7.53
N THR A 156 5.56 -1.19 6.68
CA THR A 156 5.62 -2.43 5.91
C THR A 156 6.69 -2.39 4.83
N ALA A 157 6.95 -1.25 4.19
CA ALA A 157 8.06 -1.10 3.27
C ALA A 157 9.42 -1.29 3.96
N ALA A 158 9.61 -0.75 5.18
CA ALA A 158 10.82 -0.96 5.98
C ALA A 158 11.00 -2.43 6.39
N ALA A 159 9.93 -3.10 6.81
CA ALA A 159 9.99 -4.54 7.09
C ALA A 159 10.31 -5.37 5.84
N GLU A 160 9.80 -4.98 4.67
CA GLU A 160 10.14 -5.63 3.41
C GLU A 160 11.58 -5.34 2.97
N ALA A 161 12.12 -4.16 3.27
CA ALA A 161 13.52 -3.82 3.04
C ALA A 161 14.45 -4.70 3.89
N MET A 162 14.08 -4.99 5.14
CA MET A 162 14.80 -5.98 5.96
C MET A 162 14.84 -7.35 5.27
N THR A 163 13.71 -7.85 4.76
CA THR A 163 13.72 -9.18 4.09
C THR A 163 14.43 -9.15 2.75
N LEU A 164 14.36 -8.04 2.00
CA LEU A 164 15.12 -7.82 0.78
C LEU A 164 16.62 -7.88 1.07
N ALA A 165 17.08 -7.13 2.08
CA ALA A 165 18.48 -7.10 2.50
C ALA A 165 18.94 -8.52 2.87
N ARG A 166 18.17 -9.23 3.70
CA ARG A 166 18.47 -10.61 4.10
C ARG A 166 18.67 -11.57 2.93
N ARG A 167 17.94 -11.40 1.83
CA ARG A 167 18.07 -12.22 0.62
C ARG A 167 19.22 -11.80 -0.29
N SER A 168 19.71 -10.57 -0.17
CA SER A 168 20.59 -9.95 -1.17
C SER A 168 22.04 -9.78 -0.69
N VAL A 169 22.25 -9.64 0.63
CA VAL A 169 23.58 -9.43 1.21
C VAL A 169 24.34 -10.72 1.45
N LYS A 170 25.67 -10.61 1.63
CA LYS A 170 26.54 -11.77 1.93
C LYS A 170 26.62 -12.06 3.42
N SER A 171 26.44 -11.05 4.28
CA SER A 171 26.43 -11.22 5.74
C SER A 171 25.45 -12.31 6.17
N LYS A 172 25.90 -13.15 7.11
CA LYS A 172 25.13 -14.27 7.67
C LYS A 172 24.50 -13.95 9.01
N GLY A 173 24.80 -12.79 9.59
CA GLY A 173 24.27 -12.32 10.85
C GLY A 173 22.73 -12.38 10.92
N SER A 174 22.15 -12.59 12.09
CA SER A 174 20.68 -12.65 12.27
C SER A 174 20.10 -11.34 12.83
N VAL A 175 20.94 -10.33 13.03
CA VAL A 175 20.54 -9.04 13.60
C VAL A 175 20.25 -8.02 12.50
N ILE A 176 19.19 -7.24 12.68
CA ILE A 176 19.02 -5.93 12.05
C ILE A 176 19.21 -4.85 13.10
N VAL A 177 20.14 -3.91 12.87
CA VAL A 177 20.30 -2.73 13.73
C VAL A 177 19.30 -1.68 13.28
N VAL A 178 18.55 -1.09 14.21
CA VAL A 178 17.55 -0.07 13.91
C VAL A 178 17.85 1.17 14.74
N ALA A 179 17.92 2.33 14.09
CA ALA A 179 18.06 3.60 14.78
C ALA A 179 16.83 3.85 15.66
N GLY A 180 17.05 4.17 16.94
CA GLY A 180 15.98 4.40 17.93
C GLY A 180 15.07 5.58 17.61
N ASP A 181 15.47 6.42 16.67
CA ASP A 181 14.72 7.58 16.19
C ASP A 181 14.13 7.40 14.78
N CYS A 182 13.96 6.15 14.34
CA CYS A 182 12.95 5.84 13.32
C CYS A 182 11.54 6.11 13.87
N HIS A 183 10.53 6.16 12.99
CA HIS A 183 9.15 6.32 13.48
C HIS A 183 8.74 5.11 14.36
N PRO A 184 8.06 5.33 15.50
CA PRO A 184 7.72 4.25 16.44
C PRO A 184 6.93 3.10 15.77
N GLN A 185 5.97 3.42 14.92
CA GLN A 185 5.19 2.43 14.17
C GLN A 185 6.05 1.65 13.15
N THR A 186 7.09 2.28 12.59
CA THR A 186 8.04 1.62 11.69
C THR A 186 8.87 0.60 12.46
N ILE A 187 9.36 0.97 13.65
CA ILE A 187 10.10 0.06 14.54
C ILE A 187 9.23 -1.13 14.94
N GLU A 188 7.99 -0.88 15.36
CA GLU A 188 7.07 -1.92 15.81
C GLU A 188 6.77 -2.95 14.71
N VAL A 189 6.45 -2.49 13.49
CA VAL A 189 6.18 -3.40 12.36
C VAL A 189 7.43 -4.19 11.94
N VAL A 190 8.62 -3.58 11.96
CA VAL A 190 9.89 -4.29 11.71
C VAL A 190 10.11 -5.38 12.76
N GLN A 191 9.88 -5.10 14.03
CA GLN A 191 9.96 -6.08 15.12
C GLN A 191 8.97 -7.22 14.93
N THR A 192 7.70 -6.92 14.67
CA THR A 192 6.65 -7.92 14.41
C THR A 192 6.98 -8.82 13.23
N ARG A 193 7.60 -8.27 12.17
CA ARG A 193 7.98 -9.04 10.98
C ARG A 193 9.26 -9.83 11.16
N ALA A 194 10.17 -9.38 12.03
CA ALA A 194 11.41 -10.07 12.35
C ALA A 194 11.19 -11.34 13.20
N GLU A 195 10.27 -11.27 14.17
CA GLU A 195 9.99 -12.35 15.13
C GLU A 195 9.70 -13.71 14.48
N PRO A 196 8.72 -13.87 13.56
CA PRO A 196 8.41 -15.17 12.96
C PRO A 196 9.50 -15.67 12.01
N LEU A 197 10.46 -14.83 11.64
CA LEU A 197 11.62 -15.19 10.81
C LEU A 197 12.84 -15.57 11.64
N GLY A 198 12.75 -15.49 12.98
CA GLY A 198 13.88 -15.73 13.88
C GLY A 198 14.99 -14.69 13.75
N LEU A 199 14.63 -13.46 13.33
CA LEU A 199 15.57 -12.33 13.22
C LEU A 199 15.49 -11.47 14.48
N THR A 200 16.64 -10.92 14.90
CA THR A 200 16.71 -10.06 16.08
C THR A 200 16.77 -8.60 15.67
N VAL A 201 15.92 -7.76 16.26
CA VAL A 201 15.99 -6.31 16.09
C VAL A 201 16.82 -5.72 17.23
N LYS A 202 17.98 -5.13 16.90
CA LYS A 202 18.82 -4.40 17.85
C LYS A 202 18.53 -2.91 17.73
N LEU A 203 17.74 -2.39 18.68
CA LEU A 203 17.42 -0.97 18.73
C LEU A 203 18.58 -0.16 19.34
N ALA A 204 19.01 0.89 18.66
CA ALA A 204 20.08 1.78 19.09
C ALA A 204 19.50 3.15 19.50
N ASN A 205 19.25 3.32 20.79
CA ASN A 205 18.56 4.51 21.35
C ASN A 205 19.48 5.68 21.72
N SER A 206 20.77 5.60 21.41
CA SER A 206 21.74 6.66 21.67
C SER A 206 22.89 6.58 20.66
N ALA A 207 23.66 7.66 20.50
CA ALA A 207 24.83 7.68 19.63
C ALA A 207 25.87 6.61 20.02
N GLN A 208 26.04 6.36 21.32
CA GLN A 208 26.91 5.29 21.80
C GLN A 208 26.35 3.92 21.45
N ALA A 209 25.06 3.67 21.69
CA ALA A 209 24.43 2.40 21.33
C ALA A 209 24.44 2.14 19.82
N TRP A 210 24.34 3.19 19.00
CA TRP A 210 24.51 3.13 17.55
C TRP A 210 25.92 2.71 17.17
N THR A 211 26.93 3.41 17.70
CA THR A 211 28.34 3.09 17.48
C THR A 211 28.68 1.65 17.88
N ASP A 212 28.25 1.23 19.07
CA ASP A 212 28.48 -0.12 19.58
C ASP A 212 27.79 -1.19 18.72
N ALA A 213 26.56 -0.91 18.24
CA ALA A 213 25.82 -1.81 17.38
C ALA A 213 26.47 -1.94 15.98
N LEU A 214 26.95 -0.83 15.40
CA LEU A 214 27.65 -0.85 14.12
C LEU A 214 29.02 -1.54 14.21
N ALA A 215 29.66 -1.56 15.37
CA ALA A 215 30.91 -2.28 15.60
C ALA A 215 30.74 -3.81 15.69
N ALA A 216 29.54 -4.30 16.04
CA ALA A 216 29.24 -5.73 16.14
C ALA A 216 29.36 -6.47 14.77
N GLU A 217 29.53 -7.79 14.79
CA GLU A 217 29.75 -8.60 13.56
C GLU A 217 28.53 -9.43 13.13
N ASP A 218 27.43 -9.39 13.89
CA ASP A 218 26.30 -10.33 13.76
C ASP A 218 25.06 -9.73 13.07
N TYR A 219 25.19 -8.58 12.41
CA TYR A 219 24.09 -7.95 11.66
C TYR A 219 24.21 -8.13 10.15
N PHE A 220 23.05 -8.18 9.48
CA PHE A 220 22.95 -8.25 8.02
C PHE A 220 22.37 -6.98 7.40
N ALA A 221 21.76 -6.12 8.21
CA ALA A 221 21.20 -4.86 7.76
C ALA A 221 21.19 -3.83 8.89
N VAL A 222 21.16 -2.57 8.47
CA VAL A 222 20.96 -1.40 9.33
C VAL A 222 19.82 -0.57 8.75
N LEU A 223 18.92 -0.08 9.60
CA LEU A 223 17.83 0.82 9.24
C LEU A 223 17.98 2.16 9.98
N ALA A 224 18.07 3.25 9.22
CA ALA A 224 18.05 4.62 9.71
C ALA A 224 16.92 5.42 9.06
N GLN A 225 16.50 6.51 9.69
CA GLN A 225 15.48 7.42 9.18
C GLN A 225 16.11 8.77 8.79
N TYR A 226 15.73 9.32 7.64
CA TYR A 226 16.35 10.52 7.06
C TYR A 226 15.33 11.47 6.41
N PRO A 227 15.00 12.61 7.04
CA PRO A 227 15.32 13.02 8.40
C PRO A 227 14.72 12.08 9.46
N SER A 228 15.28 12.07 10.67
CA SER A 228 14.79 11.19 11.73
C SER A 228 13.42 11.62 12.28
N THR A 229 12.78 10.77 13.10
CA THR A 229 11.46 11.06 13.71
C THR A 229 11.44 12.36 14.52
N SER A 230 12.61 12.77 15.03
CA SER A 230 12.80 14.02 15.77
C SER A 230 13.03 15.25 14.88
N GLY A 231 13.18 15.05 13.56
CA GLY A 231 13.55 16.06 12.58
C GLY A 231 15.06 16.26 12.41
N ARG A 232 15.89 15.45 13.08
CA ARG A 232 17.36 15.53 12.96
C ARG A 232 17.82 15.05 11.58
N ILE A 233 18.83 15.72 11.03
CA ILE A 233 19.47 15.37 9.76
C ILE A 233 20.91 14.99 10.10
N ASP A 234 21.23 13.71 9.98
CA ASP A 234 22.56 13.17 10.26
C ASP A 234 23.33 12.89 8.96
N ASP A 235 24.67 13.01 9.00
CA ASP A 235 25.52 12.56 7.90
C ASP A 235 25.82 11.05 8.07
N LEU A 236 25.22 10.23 7.22
CA LEU A 236 25.26 8.77 7.31
C LEU A 236 26.37 8.15 6.47
N ARG A 237 27.21 8.93 5.76
CA ARG A 237 28.25 8.40 4.85
C ARG A 237 29.23 7.45 5.53
N ALA A 238 29.68 7.81 6.72
CA ALA A 238 30.63 6.99 7.48
C ALA A 238 29.97 5.67 7.93
N ASP A 239 28.69 5.72 8.32
CA ASP A 239 27.94 4.55 8.75
C ASP A 239 27.73 3.56 7.60
N VAL A 240 27.40 4.05 6.40
CA VAL A 240 27.28 3.22 5.19
C VAL A 240 28.59 2.46 4.92
N ALA A 241 29.73 3.15 4.97
CA ALA A 241 31.03 2.52 4.75
C ALA A 241 31.34 1.41 5.78
N LEU A 242 31.01 1.62 7.06
CA LEU A 242 31.18 0.62 8.11
C LEU A 242 30.30 -0.61 7.88
N VAL A 243 29.04 -0.40 7.49
CA VAL A 243 28.07 -1.47 7.20
C VAL A 243 28.49 -2.29 5.97
N HIS A 244 28.97 -1.62 4.92
CA HIS A 244 29.47 -2.30 3.72
C HIS A 244 30.75 -3.11 3.98
N ALA A 245 31.63 -2.67 4.87
CA ALA A 245 32.82 -3.44 5.27
C ALA A 245 32.45 -4.82 5.87
N LYS A 246 31.24 -4.96 6.42
CA LYS A 246 30.68 -6.22 6.95
C LYS A 246 29.79 -6.95 5.95
N GLN A 247 29.73 -6.50 4.71
CA GLN A 247 28.88 -7.05 3.65
C GLN A 247 27.40 -7.11 4.05
N ALA A 248 26.95 -6.13 4.86
CA ALA A 248 25.56 -5.90 5.25
C ALA A 248 24.97 -4.74 4.42
N ALA A 249 23.64 -4.57 4.45
CA ALA A 249 22.97 -3.50 3.72
C ALA A 249 22.61 -2.31 4.64
N PHE A 250 22.73 -1.10 4.11
CA PHE A 250 22.26 0.13 4.73
C PHE A 250 20.90 0.54 4.12
N ILE A 251 19.87 0.56 4.96
CA ILE A 251 18.48 0.89 4.61
C ILE A 251 18.16 2.28 5.15
N VAL A 252 17.57 3.13 4.32
CA VAL A 252 17.13 4.46 4.72
C VAL A 252 15.63 4.63 4.53
N ALA A 253 14.90 4.90 5.61
CA ALA A 253 13.53 5.40 5.53
C ALA A 253 13.57 6.92 5.34
N ALA A 254 13.16 7.42 4.16
CA ALA A 254 13.36 8.81 3.77
C ALA A 254 12.07 9.53 3.34
N ASP A 255 12.02 10.83 3.61
CA ASP A 255 10.96 11.73 3.16
C ASP A 255 11.30 12.33 1.79
N LEU A 256 10.53 11.99 0.74
CA LEU A 256 10.80 12.46 -0.62
C LEU A 256 10.74 13.98 -0.78
N LEU A 257 9.95 14.71 0.01
CA LEU A 257 9.92 16.16 -0.05
C LEU A 257 11.18 16.76 0.56
N ALA A 258 11.70 16.16 1.64
CA ALA A 258 12.98 16.56 2.22
C ALA A 258 14.14 16.32 1.23
N LEU A 259 14.10 15.22 0.48
CA LEU A 259 15.10 14.89 -0.54
C LEU A 259 15.11 15.84 -1.75
N ALA A 260 14.10 16.70 -1.90
CA ALA A 260 14.18 17.80 -2.87
C ALA A 260 15.27 18.84 -2.51
N LEU A 261 15.76 18.84 -1.27
CA LEU A 261 16.78 19.76 -0.76
C LEU A 261 18.00 19.05 -0.16
N LEU A 262 17.81 17.84 0.36
CA LEU A 262 18.86 17.06 1.02
C LEU A 262 19.58 16.16 0.03
N VAL A 263 20.83 15.79 0.36
CA VAL A 263 21.57 14.80 -0.42
C VAL A 263 20.80 13.48 -0.37
N PRO A 264 20.40 12.92 -1.52
CA PRO A 264 19.58 11.72 -1.56
C PRO A 264 20.40 10.48 -1.14
N PRO A 265 19.78 9.46 -0.54
CA PRO A 265 20.52 8.31 -0.01
C PRO A 265 21.36 7.53 -1.02
N GLY A 266 20.95 7.48 -2.28
CA GLY A 266 21.74 6.86 -3.34
C GLY A 266 23.08 7.56 -3.60
N GLU A 267 23.20 8.87 -3.36
CA GLU A 267 24.47 9.61 -3.51
C GLU A 267 25.47 9.34 -2.39
N PHE A 268 25.01 8.82 -1.24
CA PHE A 268 25.87 8.33 -0.16
C PHE A 268 25.86 6.81 -0.03
N ASP A 269 25.56 6.11 -1.12
CA ASP A 269 25.70 4.66 -1.25
C ASP A 269 24.75 3.81 -0.38
N ALA A 270 23.58 4.34 0.01
CA ALA A 270 22.53 3.50 0.60
C ALA A 270 22.12 2.36 -0.36
N ASP A 271 21.73 1.21 0.18
CA ASP A 271 21.38 0.03 -0.62
C ASP A 271 19.89 -0.06 -0.95
N ILE A 272 19.06 0.39 -0.02
CA ILE A 272 17.59 0.36 -0.10
C ILE A 272 17.04 1.63 0.53
N VAL A 273 16.12 2.29 -0.16
CA VAL A 273 15.40 3.48 0.34
C VAL A 273 13.92 3.20 0.34
N VAL A 274 13.26 3.48 1.45
CA VAL A 274 11.81 3.30 1.64
C VAL A 274 11.19 4.57 2.20
N GLY A 275 9.87 4.67 2.15
CA GLY A 275 9.16 5.80 2.72
C GLY A 275 7.73 5.86 2.22
N THR A 276 7.08 6.99 2.47
CA THR A 276 5.72 7.29 2.01
C THR A 276 5.72 8.44 1.00
N THR A 277 4.83 8.38 0.01
CA THR A 277 4.56 9.51 -0.90
C THR A 277 3.38 10.36 -0.44
N GLN A 278 2.81 10.11 0.76
CA GLN A 278 1.60 10.77 1.26
C GLN A 278 1.60 12.28 1.06
N ARG A 279 2.70 12.95 1.42
CA ARG A 279 2.77 14.41 1.39
C ARG A 279 2.90 15.00 -0.02
N PHE A 280 3.00 14.18 -1.06
CA PHE A 280 2.87 14.57 -2.46
C PHE A 280 1.41 14.61 -2.91
N GLY A 281 0.57 15.29 -2.12
CA GLY A 281 -0.80 15.61 -2.50
C GLY A 281 -1.85 14.58 -2.10
N MET A 282 -1.56 13.57 -1.27
CA MET A 282 -2.59 12.66 -0.72
C MET A 282 -3.09 13.13 0.65
N PRO A 283 -4.41 13.14 0.92
CA PRO A 283 -4.94 13.48 2.24
C PRO A 283 -4.41 12.52 3.33
N MET A 284 -4.21 12.99 4.57
CA MET A 284 -3.75 12.12 5.67
C MET A 284 -4.69 10.93 5.93
N GLY A 285 -5.99 11.04 5.63
CA GLY A 285 -6.93 9.92 5.59
C GLY A 285 -7.09 9.15 6.91
N ALA A 286 -6.73 9.76 8.04
CA ALA A 286 -6.63 9.07 9.34
C ALA A 286 -5.78 7.77 9.28
N GLY A 287 -4.74 7.75 8.44
CA GLY A 287 -3.80 6.64 8.28
C GLY A 287 -3.61 6.16 6.84
N GLY A 288 -4.51 6.47 5.90
CA GLY A 288 -4.36 6.01 4.52
C GLY A 288 -5.61 6.19 3.66
N PRO A 289 -5.58 5.69 2.41
CA PRO A 289 -4.48 4.94 1.78
C PRO A 289 -3.39 5.87 1.21
N HIS A 290 -2.12 5.47 1.37
CA HIS A 290 -0.96 6.17 0.79
C HIS A 290 -0.04 5.18 0.11
N ALA A 291 0.53 5.54 -1.03
CA ALA A 291 1.57 4.73 -1.63
C ALA A 291 2.86 4.89 -0.84
N ALA A 292 3.33 3.79 -0.26
CA ALA A 292 4.73 3.72 0.11
C ALA A 292 5.59 3.39 -1.11
N PHE A 293 6.88 3.69 -1.03
CA PHE A 293 7.84 3.34 -2.08
C PHE A 293 8.93 2.42 -1.54
N MET A 294 9.52 1.64 -2.43
CA MET A 294 10.80 0.97 -2.20
C MET A 294 11.67 1.12 -3.43
N ALA A 295 12.84 1.71 -3.24
CA ALA A 295 13.88 1.80 -4.24
C ALA A 295 15.16 1.12 -3.77
N CYS A 296 15.94 0.54 -4.68
CA CYS A 296 17.16 -0.19 -4.33
C CYS A 296 18.21 -0.13 -5.44
N ARG A 297 19.40 -0.67 -5.16
CA ARG A 297 20.44 -0.91 -6.17
C ARG A 297 19.94 -1.86 -7.25
N ASP A 298 20.45 -1.72 -8.48
CA ASP A 298 20.03 -2.57 -9.61
C ASP A 298 20.29 -4.06 -9.35
N GLU A 299 21.36 -4.40 -8.61
CA GLU A 299 21.68 -5.79 -8.27
C GLU A 299 20.56 -6.48 -7.48
N TYR A 300 19.73 -5.70 -6.77
CA TYR A 300 18.69 -6.21 -5.88
C TYR A 300 17.34 -6.39 -6.57
N LYS A 301 17.20 -5.99 -7.85
CA LYS A 301 15.90 -6.01 -8.58
C LYS A 301 15.22 -7.37 -8.63
N ARG A 302 15.99 -8.47 -8.60
CA ARG A 302 15.44 -9.84 -8.60
C ARG A 302 14.80 -10.23 -7.26
N SER A 303 15.11 -9.51 -6.19
CA SER A 303 14.58 -9.69 -4.84
C SER A 303 13.56 -8.61 -4.43
N LEU A 304 13.34 -7.61 -5.28
CA LEU A 304 12.41 -6.49 -5.05
C LEU A 304 10.98 -7.01 -4.81
N PRO A 305 10.27 -6.56 -3.76
CA PRO A 305 8.88 -6.91 -3.51
C PRO A 305 7.92 -6.10 -4.39
N GLY A 306 6.73 -6.66 -4.61
CA GLY A 306 5.67 -5.98 -5.34
C GLY A 306 5.91 -5.86 -6.85
N ARG A 307 5.01 -5.11 -7.47
CA ARG A 307 4.97 -4.91 -8.92
C ARG A 307 6.07 -3.96 -9.36
N LEU A 308 6.54 -4.15 -10.58
CA LEU A 308 7.49 -3.26 -11.25
C LEU A 308 6.98 -3.08 -12.68
N VAL A 309 6.78 -1.85 -13.12
CA VAL A 309 6.47 -1.55 -14.52
C VAL A 309 7.79 -1.35 -15.27
N GLY A 310 7.91 -1.99 -16.43
CA GLY A 310 9.06 -1.85 -17.32
C GLY A 310 8.64 -1.48 -18.73
N VAL A 311 9.53 -0.77 -19.42
CA VAL A 311 9.40 -0.50 -20.85
C VAL A 311 9.77 -1.75 -21.64
N SER A 312 8.98 -2.05 -22.67
CA SER A 312 9.18 -3.13 -23.62
C SER A 312 8.80 -2.63 -25.02
N VAL A 313 8.64 -3.54 -25.98
CA VAL A 313 8.23 -3.22 -27.35
C VAL A 313 7.00 -4.05 -27.74
N ASP A 314 6.07 -3.43 -28.47
CA ASP A 314 4.91 -4.13 -29.03
C ASP A 314 5.26 -4.89 -30.32
N LYS A 315 4.26 -5.53 -30.93
CA LYS A 315 4.43 -6.27 -32.20
C LYS A 315 4.82 -5.39 -33.41
N HIS A 316 4.67 -4.08 -33.29
CA HIS A 316 5.01 -3.08 -34.32
C HIS A 316 6.37 -2.43 -34.06
N GLY A 317 7.05 -2.78 -32.96
CA GLY A 317 8.33 -2.20 -32.57
C GLY A 317 8.22 -0.89 -31.79
N ASN A 318 7.01 -0.49 -31.37
CA ASN A 318 6.80 0.74 -30.59
C ASN A 318 7.05 0.48 -29.10
N PRO A 319 7.58 1.46 -28.35
CA PRO A 319 7.67 1.37 -26.89
C PRO A 319 6.29 1.14 -26.26
N ALA A 320 6.22 0.20 -25.32
CA ALA A 320 5.00 -0.11 -24.56
C ALA A 320 5.35 -0.56 -23.14
N TYR A 321 4.47 -0.31 -22.18
CA TYR A 321 4.68 -0.62 -20.77
C TYR A 321 4.04 -1.94 -20.37
N ARG A 322 4.71 -2.72 -19.52
CA ARG A 322 4.15 -3.96 -18.93
C ARG A 322 4.68 -4.22 -17.53
N LEU A 323 4.01 -5.11 -16.80
CA LEU A 323 4.57 -5.64 -15.56
C LEU A 323 5.82 -6.48 -15.90
N ALA A 324 6.93 -6.15 -15.25
CA ALA A 324 8.24 -6.72 -15.47
C ALA A 324 8.67 -7.61 -14.30
N LEU A 325 9.48 -8.63 -14.59
CA LEU A 325 10.02 -9.56 -13.60
C LEU A 325 8.93 -10.20 -12.71
N GLN A 326 7.76 -10.52 -13.28
CA GLN A 326 6.59 -11.02 -12.54
C GLN A 326 6.83 -12.35 -11.85
N THR A 327 7.87 -13.09 -12.24
CA THR A 327 8.29 -14.32 -11.55
C THR A 327 8.70 -14.07 -10.10
N ARG A 328 8.88 -12.82 -9.65
CA ARG A 328 9.08 -12.50 -8.23
C ARG A 328 7.81 -12.62 -7.39
N GLU A 329 6.64 -12.49 -8.01
CA GLU A 329 5.36 -12.28 -7.34
C GLU A 329 4.67 -13.58 -6.92
N GLN A 330 3.78 -13.47 -5.93
CA GLN A 330 3.06 -14.59 -5.30
C GLN A 330 2.25 -15.45 -6.29
N HIS A 331 1.70 -14.86 -7.36
CA HIS A 331 0.86 -15.59 -8.31
C HIS A 331 1.66 -16.57 -9.18
N ILE A 332 2.99 -16.43 -9.24
CA ILE A 332 3.89 -17.36 -9.94
C ILE A 332 4.68 -18.21 -8.93
N ARG A 333 5.32 -17.58 -7.94
CA ARG A 333 6.25 -18.28 -7.03
C ARG A 333 5.66 -18.69 -5.68
N ARG A 334 4.43 -18.27 -5.36
CA ARG A 334 3.73 -18.64 -4.12
C ARG A 334 4.62 -18.41 -2.88
N GLU A 335 4.90 -19.46 -2.11
CA GLU A 335 5.74 -19.41 -0.91
C GLU A 335 7.21 -19.02 -1.19
N LYS A 336 7.67 -19.12 -2.44
CA LYS A 336 9.02 -18.73 -2.89
C LYS A 336 9.06 -17.31 -3.48
N ALA A 337 7.96 -16.57 -3.42
CA ALA A 337 7.91 -15.18 -3.87
C ALA A 337 8.75 -14.26 -2.99
N THR A 338 9.05 -13.06 -3.47
CA THR A 338 9.82 -12.06 -2.72
C THR A 338 9.03 -11.44 -1.57
N SER A 339 7.70 -11.46 -1.66
CA SER A 339 6.74 -10.96 -0.66
C SER A 339 5.37 -11.59 -0.91
N ASN A 340 4.49 -11.52 0.08
CA ASN A 340 3.09 -11.91 -0.04
C ASN A 340 2.18 -10.80 -0.63
N ILE A 341 2.71 -9.60 -0.89
CA ILE A 341 1.94 -8.47 -1.43
C ILE A 341 1.27 -8.82 -2.78
N CYS A 342 0.03 -8.37 -2.96
CA CYS A 342 -0.75 -8.57 -4.19
C CYS A 342 -1.47 -7.28 -4.61
N THR A 343 -2.55 -6.92 -3.90
CA THR A 343 -3.07 -5.56 -3.95
C THR A 343 -2.06 -4.65 -3.25
N ALA A 344 -1.69 -3.57 -3.92
CA ALA A 344 -0.83 -2.51 -3.40
C ALA A 344 -1.59 -1.17 -3.51
N GLN A 345 -0.88 -0.05 -3.50
CA GLN A 345 -1.47 1.29 -3.49
C GLN A 345 -1.30 1.98 -4.84
N VAL A 346 -1.88 1.37 -5.89
CA VAL A 346 -1.75 1.86 -7.28
C VAL A 346 -2.46 3.20 -7.51
N LEU A 347 -3.65 3.42 -6.94
CA LEU A 347 -4.37 4.69 -7.15
C LEU A 347 -3.70 5.87 -6.41
N PRO A 348 -3.16 5.68 -5.18
CA PRO A 348 -2.35 6.71 -4.53
C PRO A 348 -0.95 6.95 -5.12
N ALA A 349 -0.43 6.04 -5.95
CA ALA A 349 0.90 6.12 -6.57
C ALA A 349 0.83 6.87 -7.91
#